data_AF-A0A3R6WLP3-F1
#
_entry.id   AF-A0A3R6WLP3-F1
#
_cell.length_a   1.000
_cell.length_b   1.000
_cell.length_c   1.000
_cell.angle_alpha   90.00
_cell.angle_beta   90.00
_cell.angle_gamma   90.00
#
_symmetry.space_group_name_H-M   'P 1'
#
loop_
_entity.id
_entity.type
_entity.pdbx_description
1 polymer ?
#
loop_
_entity_poly.entity_id
_entity_poly.type
_entity_poly.pdbx_seq_one_letter_code
_entity_poly.pdbx_strand_id
1 'polypeptide(L)'
;MSPAPRSTRELTPGMKMEVVFALQDAIHNGKLAHGSIQATAIRCQVGRATVRKIWRDFKSGSMASKKKGRVGPKPRHTPAEVTEIVRSVPARDRSTMRDMASSTGISVSTLCRHLKSGTINRRSSQLKPLLTDSNKFERLAFCRAHVNIHSIYLALQAVMRLVIEHHGDNNFKLPHLKEDTLRRAGTLMANVTCPASLLFHVNSILQQSSP
;
A
#
# COMPACT_ATOMS: atom_id res chain seq x y z
N MET A 1 39.58 -31.82 11.50
CA MET A 1 39.26 -30.49 10.93
C MET A 1 38.61 -29.66 12.03
N SER A 2 39.26 -28.60 12.52
CA SER A 2 38.67 -27.71 13.53
C SER A 2 37.62 -26.81 12.87
N PRO A 3 36.38 -26.73 13.40
CA PRO A 3 35.38 -25.81 12.90
C PRO A 3 35.89 -24.37 12.89
N ALA A 4 35.53 -23.61 11.84
CA ALA A 4 35.94 -22.22 11.66
C ALA A 4 35.53 -21.33 12.84
N PRO A 5 36.34 -20.31 13.19
CA PRO A 5 36.04 -19.41 14.30
C PRO A 5 34.73 -18.66 14.08
N ARG A 6 33.98 -18.45 15.17
CA ARG A 6 32.67 -17.78 15.12
C ARG A 6 32.82 -16.33 14.64
N SER A 7 32.09 -15.97 13.59
CA SER A 7 32.09 -14.62 13.01
C SER A 7 31.26 -13.60 13.79
N THR A 8 30.34 -14.05 14.65
CA THR A 8 29.44 -13.17 15.41
C THR A 8 29.36 -13.56 16.89
N ARG A 9 29.11 -12.55 17.75
CA ARG A 9 29.02 -12.72 19.21
C ARG A 9 27.83 -13.61 19.64
N GLU A 10 26.74 -13.60 18.87
CA GLU A 10 25.50 -14.30 19.20
C GLU A 10 25.42 -15.66 18.50
N LEU A 11 24.92 -16.69 19.19
CA LEU A 11 24.63 -17.96 18.53
C LEU A 11 23.39 -17.84 17.65
N THR A 12 23.51 -18.27 16.41
CA THR A 12 22.39 -18.39 15.49
C THR A 12 21.38 -19.43 16.01
N PRO A 13 20.10 -19.35 15.61
CA PRO A 13 19.11 -20.36 15.96
C PRO A 13 19.53 -21.79 15.58
N GLY A 14 20.16 -21.96 14.41
CA GLY A 14 20.69 -23.25 13.96
C GLY A 14 21.75 -23.82 14.90
N MET A 15 22.74 -23.02 15.29
CA MET A 15 23.77 -23.47 16.25
C MET A 15 23.18 -23.81 17.62
N LYS A 16 22.15 -23.09 18.07
CA LYS A 16 21.45 -23.43 19.32
C LYS A 16 20.74 -24.78 19.20
N MET A 17 20.13 -25.07 18.05
CA MET A 17 19.48 -26.35 17.78
C MET A 17 20.50 -27.49 17.69
N GLU A 18 21.66 -27.29 17.08
CA GLU A 18 22.75 -28.29 17.05
C GLU A 18 23.20 -28.69 18.46
N VAL A 19 23.32 -27.71 19.37
CA VAL A 19 23.62 -27.97 20.79
C VAL A 19 22.49 -28.78 21.44
N VAL A 20 21.23 -28.48 21.13
CA VAL A 20 20.07 -29.21 21.66
C VAL A 20 20.07 -30.66 21.15
N PHE A 21 20.23 -30.89 19.84
CA PHE A 21 20.27 -32.23 19.26
C PHE A 21 21.41 -33.06 19.85
N ALA A 22 22.62 -32.50 19.94
CA ALA A 22 23.77 -33.20 20.54
C ALA A 22 23.55 -33.56 22.02
N LEU A 23 22.74 -32.81 22.76
CA LEU A 23 22.37 -33.15 24.13
C LEU A 23 21.21 -34.15 24.19
N GLN A 24 20.26 -34.11 23.25
CA GLN A 24 19.20 -35.11 23.13
C GLN A 24 19.76 -36.49 22.81
N ASP A 25 20.73 -36.58 21.89
CA ASP A 25 21.42 -37.82 21.54
C ASP A 25 22.20 -38.43 22.73
N ALA A 26 22.59 -37.60 23.69
CA ALA A 26 23.32 -38.00 24.90
C ALA A 26 22.40 -38.36 26.08
N ILE A 27 21.08 -38.44 25.87
CA ILE A 27 20.12 -38.89 26.89
C ILE A 27 20.10 -40.41 26.93
N HIS A 28 20.35 -40.97 28.11
CA HIS A 28 20.22 -42.40 28.38
C HIS A 28 19.33 -42.59 29.61
N ASN A 29 18.32 -43.45 29.52
CA ASN A 29 17.31 -43.67 30.59
C ASN A 29 16.65 -42.37 31.09
N GLY A 30 16.33 -41.45 30.17
CA GLY A 30 15.68 -40.18 30.49
C GLY A 30 16.58 -39.17 31.23
N LYS A 31 17.86 -39.48 31.44
CA LYS A 31 18.83 -38.59 32.08
C LYS A 31 19.95 -38.27 31.11
N LEU A 32 20.44 -37.04 31.21
CA LEU A 32 21.59 -36.59 30.44
C LEU A 32 22.87 -37.24 31.01
N ALA A 33 23.63 -37.94 30.17
CA ALA A 33 24.86 -38.61 30.61
C ALA A 33 25.86 -37.63 31.26
N HIS A 34 26.61 -38.10 32.25
CA HIS A 34 27.64 -37.28 32.90
C HIS A 34 28.70 -36.81 31.88
N GLY A 35 29.17 -35.57 31.98
CA GLY A 35 30.18 -35.02 31.07
C GLY A 35 29.67 -34.62 29.68
N SER A 36 28.46 -35.02 29.28
CA SER A 36 27.84 -34.66 27.98
C SER A 36 27.86 -33.16 27.68
N ILE A 37 27.53 -32.32 28.67
CA ILE A 37 27.56 -30.85 28.52
C ILE A 37 28.96 -30.35 28.14
N GLN A 38 30.00 -30.95 28.69
CA GLN A 38 31.39 -30.60 28.38
C GLN A 38 31.79 -31.14 27.00
N ALA A 39 31.36 -32.36 26.65
CA ALA A 39 31.59 -32.94 25.33
C ALA A 39 30.93 -32.11 24.21
N THR A 40 29.67 -31.70 24.40
CA THR A 40 28.95 -30.82 23.47
C THR A 40 29.57 -29.43 23.39
N ALA A 41 30.06 -28.89 24.50
CA ALA A 41 30.78 -27.61 24.53
C ALA A 41 32.04 -27.65 23.64
N ILE A 42 32.82 -28.74 23.70
CA ILE A 42 34.00 -28.95 22.86
C ILE A 42 33.59 -29.12 21.39
N ARG A 43 32.61 -29.99 21.11
CA ARG A 43 32.10 -30.28 19.74
C ARG A 43 31.58 -29.02 19.04
N CYS A 44 30.77 -28.22 19.73
CA CYS A 44 30.14 -27.03 19.17
C CYS A 44 31.00 -25.76 19.35
N GLN A 45 32.19 -25.85 19.96
CA GLN A 45 33.06 -24.72 20.29
C GLN A 45 32.34 -23.58 21.05
N VAL A 46 31.50 -23.94 22.02
CA VAL A 46 30.76 -23.00 22.85
C VAL A 46 31.11 -23.22 24.31
N GLY A 47 31.21 -22.15 25.10
CA GLY A 47 31.45 -22.29 26.54
C GLY A 47 30.41 -23.16 27.25
N ARG A 48 30.85 -24.01 28.19
CA ARG A 48 30.01 -24.92 28.98
C ARG A 48 28.80 -24.23 29.63
N ALA A 49 28.98 -23.01 30.13
CA ALA A 49 27.90 -22.22 30.73
C ALA A 49 26.80 -21.87 29.72
N THR A 50 27.17 -21.60 28.47
CA THR A 50 26.23 -21.31 27.38
C THR A 50 25.46 -22.55 26.97
N VAL A 51 26.11 -23.71 26.86
CA VAL A 51 25.46 -25.01 26.60
C VAL A 51 24.42 -25.31 27.69
N ARG A 52 24.80 -25.15 28.96
CA ARG A 52 23.88 -25.30 30.10
C ARG A 52 22.68 -24.36 30.01
N LYS A 53 22.91 -23.09 29.62
CA LYS A 53 21.84 -22.10 29.45
C LYS A 53 20.90 -22.48 28.31
N ILE A 54 21.44 -22.85 27.15
CA ILE A 54 20.66 -23.29 25.99
C ILE A 54 19.76 -24.48 26.37
N TRP A 55 20.33 -25.48 27.06
CA TRP A 55 19.57 -26.64 27.51
C TRP A 55 18.43 -26.26 28.47
N ARG A 56 18.68 -25.31 29.39
CA ARG A 56 17.64 -24.79 30.29
C ARG A 56 16.55 -24.05 29.53
N ASP A 57 16.93 -23.14 28.64
CA ASP A 57 16.02 -22.32 27.84
C ASP A 57 15.15 -23.22 26.92
N PHE A 58 15.75 -24.26 26.32
CA PHE A 58 15.05 -25.30 25.56
C PHE A 58 14.01 -26.03 26.40
N LYS A 59 14.37 -26.55 27.57
CA LYS A 59 13.42 -27.21 28.49
C LYS A 59 12.30 -26.29 28.96
N SER A 60 12.56 -24.98 29.05
CA SER A 60 11.53 -23.98 29.40
C SER A 60 10.65 -23.55 28.22
N GLY A 61 10.91 -24.06 27.01
CA GLY A 61 10.09 -23.81 25.82
C GLY A 61 10.42 -22.53 25.03
N SER A 62 11.47 -21.78 25.38
CA SER A 62 11.84 -20.58 24.61
C SER A 62 13.33 -20.28 24.60
N MET A 63 13.93 -20.39 23.42
CA MET A 63 15.34 -20.00 23.14
C MET A 63 15.47 -18.68 22.37
N ALA A 64 14.35 -17.99 22.16
CA ALA A 64 14.28 -16.73 21.43
C ALA A 64 15.06 -15.63 22.15
N SER A 65 15.62 -14.69 21.38
CA SER A 65 16.33 -13.56 21.96
C SER A 65 15.37 -12.66 22.72
N LYS A 66 15.67 -12.41 24.01
CA LYS A 66 14.94 -11.46 24.85
C LYS A 66 15.36 -10.00 24.62
N LYS A 67 16.23 -9.75 23.62
CA LYS A 67 16.74 -8.39 23.33
C LYS A 67 15.66 -7.48 22.75
N LYS A 68 14.78 -8.00 21.89
CA LYS A 68 13.72 -7.21 21.26
C LYS A 68 12.87 -6.53 22.34
N GLY A 69 12.82 -5.19 22.31
CA GLY A 69 12.11 -4.37 23.30
C GLY A 69 12.87 -4.11 24.61
N ARG A 70 13.98 -4.80 24.89
CA ARG A 70 14.85 -4.54 26.08
C ARG A 70 16.07 -3.71 25.74
N VAL A 71 16.56 -3.82 24.51
CA VAL A 71 17.75 -3.10 24.05
C VAL A 71 17.36 -2.03 23.03
N GLY A 72 18.20 -1.00 22.93
CA GLY A 72 18.02 0.13 22.04
C GLY A 72 17.50 1.38 22.77
N PRO A 73 17.48 2.53 22.08
CA PRO A 73 16.99 3.78 22.65
C PRO A 73 15.50 3.68 23.03
N LYS A 74 15.14 4.23 24.20
CA LYS A 74 13.74 4.37 24.58
C LYS A 74 13.06 5.41 23.67
N PRO A 75 11.82 5.19 23.20
CA PRO A 75 11.09 6.20 22.46
C PRO A 75 10.97 7.49 23.27
N ARG A 76 11.23 8.63 22.64
CA ARG A 76 11.11 9.95 23.28
C ARG A 76 9.66 10.28 23.66
N HIS A 77 8.71 9.86 22.82
CA HIS A 77 7.28 10.00 23.08
C HIS A 77 6.60 8.64 23.03
N THR A 78 5.76 8.37 24.02
CA THR A 78 4.94 7.14 24.02
C THR A 78 3.73 7.31 23.09
N PRO A 79 3.15 6.22 22.57
CA PRO A 79 1.95 6.33 21.72
C PRO A 79 0.78 7.05 22.41
N ALA A 80 0.60 6.84 23.72
CA ALA A 80 -0.44 7.50 24.50
C ALA A 80 -0.19 9.00 24.62
N GLU A 81 1.05 9.38 24.94
CA GLU A 81 1.47 10.78 25.04
C GLU A 81 1.30 11.52 23.71
N VAL A 82 1.71 10.92 22.58
CA VAL A 82 1.51 11.53 21.26
C VAL A 82 0.03 11.72 20.95
N THR A 83 -0.80 10.74 21.30
CA THR A 83 -2.25 10.83 21.09
C THR A 83 -2.83 12.00 21.88
N GLU A 84 -2.42 12.17 23.14
CA GLU A 84 -2.91 13.25 24.00
C GLU A 84 -2.47 14.63 23.49
N ILE A 85 -1.18 14.77 23.17
CA ILE A 85 -0.62 16.02 22.62
C ILE A 85 -1.34 16.39 21.33
N VAL A 86 -1.49 15.46 20.38
CA VAL A 86 -2.19 15.74 19.11
C VAL A 86 -3.65 16.08 19.36
N ARG A 87 -4.34 15.42 20.30
CA ARG A 87 -5.75 15.70 20.62
C ARG A 87 -5.95 17.11 21.16
N SER A 88 -5.00 17.63 21.93
CA SER A 88 -5.04 18.99 22.47
C SER A 88 -4.92 20.10 21.41
N VAL A 89 -4.38 19.78 20.23
CA VAL A 89 -4.23 20.74 19.14
C VAL A 89 -5.61 21.05 18.50
N PRO A 90 -5.95 22.33 18.25
CA PRO A 90 -7.15 22.70 17.51
C PRO A 90 -7.26 22.02 16.15
N ALA A 91 -8.48 21.75 15.67
CA ALA A 91 -8.69 20.98 14.43
C ALA A 91 -8.02 21.62 13.19
N ARG A 92 -7.99 22.96 13.12
CA ARG A 92 -7.34 23.71 12.04
C ARG A 92 -5.83 23.43 11.92
N ASP A 93 -5.19 23.22 13.07
CA ASP A 93 -3.74 23.03 13.20
C ASP A 93 -3.36 21.53 13.13
N ARG A 94 -4.34 20.66 12.85
CA ARG A 94 -4.19 19.21 12.62
C ARG A 94 -4.37 18.79 11.16
N SER A 95 -4.41 19.74 10.24
CA SER A 95 -4.69 19.50 8.82
C SER A 95 -3.53 18.78 8.12
N THR A 96 -2.30 19.26 8.31
CA THR A 96 -1.09 18.63 7.76
C THR A 96 -0.15 18.16 8.85
N MET A 97 0.74 17.22 8.48
CA MET A 97 1.82 16.76 9.37
C MET A 97 2.75 17.91 9.79
N ARG A 98 2.88 18.94 8.96
CA ARG A 98 3.75 20.08 9.18
C ARG A 98 3.13 21.04 10.20
N ASP A 99 1.82 21.29 10.08
CA ASP A 99 1.07 22.11 11.05
C ASP A 99 1.03 21.45 12.43
N MET A 100 0.81 20.13 12.46
CA MET A 100 0.90 19.37 13.70
C MET A 100 2.31 19.44 14.31
N ALA A 101 3.37 19.37 13.50
CA ALA A 101 4.72 19.45 14.01
C ALA A 101 5.03 20.83 14.62
N SER A 102 4.63 21.91 13.94
CA SER A 102 4.76 23.28 14.44
C SER A 102 3.98 23.49 15.74
N SER A 103 2.81 22.87 15.88
CA SER A 103 1.94 23.05 17.05
C SER A 103 2.29 22.15 18.24
N THR A 104 2.77 20.93 17.99
CA THR A 104 3.07 19.93 19.04
C THR A 104 4.54 19.92 19.46
N GLY A 105 5.43 20.51 18.67
CA GLY A 105 6.88 20.39 18.85
C GLY A 105 7.44 18.99 18.51
N ILE A 106 6.60 18.06 18.07
CA ILE A 106 7.03 16.73 17.63
C ILE A 106 7.48 16.81 16.17
N SER A 107 8.64 16.25 15.84
CA SER A 107 9.13 16.30 14.47
C SER A 107 8.18 15.60 13.48
N VAL A 108 8.08 16.14 12.27
CA VAL A 108 7.26 15.58 11.17
C VAL A 108 7.57 14.09 10.96
N SER A 109 8.84 13.69 10.97
CA SER A 109 9.26 12.30 10.79
C SER A 109 8.76 11.37 11.90
N THR A 110 8.66 11.86 13.14
CA THR A 110 8.10 11.10 14.26
C THR A 110 6.59 10.97 14.13
N LEU A 111 5.88 12.07 13.85
CA LEU A 111 4.45 12.03 13.61
C LEU A 111 4.09 11.10 12.42
N CYS A 112 4.88 11.12 11.34
CA CYS A 112 4.70 10.21 10.19
C CYS A 112 4.85 8.73 10.57
N ARG A 113 5.77 8.41 11.50
CA ARG A 113 5.90 7.04 12.02
C ARG A 113 4.67 6.66 12.85
N HIS A 114 4.18 7.55 13.71
CA HIS A 114 2.94 7.32 14.48
C HIS A 114 1.71 7.16 13.61
N LEU A 115 1.66 7.84 12.46
CA LEU A 115 0.62 7.67 11.47
C LEU A 115 0.70 6.30 10.78
N LYS A 116 1.91 5.86 10.40
CA LYS A 116 2.11 4.52 9.80
C LYS A 116 1.84 3.38 10.78
N SER A 117 2.14 3.58 12.06
CA SER A 117 1.88 2.59 13.12
C SER A 117 0.42 2.60 13.62
N GLY A 118 -0.42 3.53 13.13
CA GLY A 118 -1.84 3.62 13.49
C GLY A 118 -2.11 4.28 14.85
N THR A 119 -1.12 4.90 15.48
CA THR A 119 -1.31 5.69 16.72
C THR A 119 -2.14 6.94 16.43
N ILE A 120 -1.90 7.59 15.30
CA ILE A 120 -2.71 8.69 14.78
C ILE A 120 -3.32 8.20 13.48
N ASN A 121 -4.60 8.49 13.22
CA ASN A 121 -5.29 8.09 11.99
C ASN A 121 -5.72 9.29 11.18
N ARG A 122 -5.65 9.19 9.85
CA ARG A 122 -6.25 10.18 8.95
C ARG A 122 -7.76 10.11 9.06
N ARG A 123 -8.40 11.26 9.22
CA ARG A 123 -9.86 11.39 9.13
C ARG A 123 -10.16 12.07 7.79
N SER A 124 -10.80 11.36 6.88
CA SER A 124 -11.49 12.03 5.78
C SER A 124 -12.78 12.65 6.35
N SER A 125 -13.02 13.92 6.03
CA SER A 125 -14.38 14.47 6.15
C SER A 125 -15.28 13.76 5.15
N GLN A 126 -16.52 13.45 5.52
CA GLN A 126 -17.45 12.76 4.64
C GLN A 126 -17.61 13.52 3.30
N LEU A 127 -17.46 12.80 2.18
CA LEU A 127 -17.48 13.35 0.82
C LEU A 127 -18.89 13.72 0.32
N LYS A 128 -19.93 13.46 1.11
CA LYS A 128 -21.32 13.75 0.77
C LYS A 128 -21.89 14.75 1.78
N PRO A 129 -21.61 16.05 1.62
CA PRO A 129 -22.24 17.06 2.47
C PRO A 129 -23.75 16.96 2.33
N LEU A 130 -24.46 17.16 3.43
CA LEU A 130 -25.91 17.31 3.40
C LEU A 130 -26.23 18.54 2.56
N LEU A 131 -26.99 18.34 1.48
CA LEU A 131 -27.37 19.42 0.58
C LEU A 131 -28.65 20.07 1.11
N THR A 132 -28.59 21.37 1.35
CA THR A 132 -29.78 22.21 1.50
C THR A 132 -30.51 22.30 0.16
N ASP A 133 -31.79 22.68 0.19
CA ASP A 133 -32.56 22.82 -1.05
C ASP A 133 -31.99 23.91 -1.97
N SER A 134 -31.39 24.97 -1.41
CA SER A 134 -30.63 25.97 -2.17
C SER A 134 -29.46 25.35 -2.95
N ASN A 135 -28.65 24.51 -2.28
CA ASN A 135 -27.52 23.84 -2.92
C ASN A 135 -27.99 22.88 -4.03
N LYS A 136 -29.15 22.23 -3.86
CA LYS A 136 -29.73 21.38 -4.90
C LYS A 136 -30.14 22.22 -6.10
N PHE A 137 -30.78 23.35 -5.89
CA PHE A 137 -31.22 24.24 -6.96
C PHE A 137 -30.04 24.80 -7.77
N GLU A 138 -29.00 25.30 -7.10
CA GLU A 138 -27.79 25.79 -7.77
C GLU A 138 -27.11 24.70 -8.62
N ARG A 139 -27.05 23.47 -8.11
CA ARG A 139 -26.52 22.33 -8.86
C ARG A 139 -27.34 22.02 -10.10
N LEU A 140 -28.67 22.05 -10.00
CA LEU A 140 -29.55 21.83 -11.16
C LEU A 140 -29.39 22.94 -12.20
N ALA A 141 -29.31 24.21 -11.76
CA ALA A 141 -29.06 25.34 -12.65
C ALA A 141 -27.72 25.21 -13.38
N PHE A 142 -26.66 24.83 -12.66
CA PHE A 142 -25.35 24.56 -13.25
C PHE A 142 -25.42 23.44 -14.30
N CYS A 143 -26.00 22.29 -13.97
CA CYS A 143 -26.16 21.19 -14.92
C CYS A 143 -26.94 21.62 -16.16
N ARG A 144 -28.06 22.34 -15.99
CA ARG A 144 -28.88 22.82 -17.11
C ARG A 144 -28.09 23.76 -18.03
N ALA A 145 -27.24 24.62 -17.48
CA ALA A 145 -26.44 25.56 -18.28
C ALA A 145 -25.31 24.88 -19.08
N HIS A 146 -24.82 23.71 -18.63
CA HIS A 146 -23.62 23.07 -19.20
C HIS A 146 -23.92 21.76 -19.96
N VAL A 147 -25.09 21.16 -19.79
CA VAL A 147 -25.50 19.97 -20.57
C VAL A 147 -25.98 20.41 -21.95
N ASN A 148 -25.13 20.21 -22.96
CA ASN A 148 -25.47 20.49 -24.35
C ASN A 148 -25.69 19.17 -25.13
N ILE A 149 -26.95 18.76 -25.24
CA ILE A 149 -27.36 17.50 -25.90
C ILE A 149 -26.83 17.43 -27.33
N HIS A 150 -26.87 18.54 -28.07
CA HIS A 150 -26.41 18.57 -29.46
C HIS A 150 -24.88 18.42 -29.57
N SER A 151 -24.11 18.87 -28.57
CA SER A 151 -22.67 18.60 -28.53
C SER A 151 -22.37 17.12 -28.28
N ILE A 152 -23.10 16.52 -27.34
CA ILE A 152 -22.98 15.08 -27.02
C ILE A 152 -23.32 14.23 -28.25
N TYR A 153 -24.39 14.61 -28.96
CA TYR A 153 -24.83 13.92 -30.16
C TYR A 153 -23.79 13.96 -31.28
N LEU A 154 -23.20 15.14 -31.57
CA LEU A 154 -22.15 15.27 -32.57
C LEU A 154 -20.88 14.50 -32.21
N ALA A 155 -20.47 14.54 -30.94
CA ALA A 155 -19.33 13.76 -30.46
C ALA A 155 -19.57 12.26 -30.64
N LEU A 156 -20.79 11.77 -30.34
CA LEU A 156 -21.15 10.37 -30.54
C LEU A 156 -21.12 9.97 -32.02
N GLN A 157 -21.68 10.80 -32.91
CA GLN A 157 -21.62 10.55 -34.35
C GLN A 157 -20.17 10.51 -34.88
N ALA A 158 -19.30 11.39 -34.39
CA ALA A 158 -17.89 11.40 -34.76
C ALA A 158 -17.16 10.12 -34.30
N VAL A 159 -17.43 9.66 -33.08
CA VAL A 159 -16.89 8.39 -32.56
C VAL A 159 -17.40 7.20 -33.38
N MET A 160 -18.71 7.13 -33.67
CA MET A 160 -19.26 6.06 -34.50
C MET A 160 -18.58 6.00 -35.87
N ARG A 161 -18.35 7.15 -36.50
CA ARG A 161 -17.62 7.20 -37.76
C ARG A 161 -16.19 6.67 -37.63
N LEU A 162 -15.47 7.02 -36.57
CA LEU A 162 -14.11 6.51 -36.32
C LEU A 162 -14.09 5.01 -36.07
N VAL A 163 -15.06 4.47 -35.34
CA VAL A 163 -15.19 3.02 -35.15
C VAL A 163 -15.34 2.30 -36.50
N ILE A 164 -16.10 2.88 -37.43
CA ILE A 164 -16.26 2.33 -38.79
C ILE A 164 -14.95 2.47 -39.59
N GLU A 165 -14.27 3.63 -39.52
CA GLU A 165 -12.98 3.88 -40.17
C GLU A 165 -11.86 2.94 -39.68
N HIS A 166 -11.90 2.56 -38.40
CA HIS A 166 -10.91 1.70 -37.75
C HIS A 166 -11.36 0.24 -37.60
N HIS A 167 -12.39 -0.18 -38.36
CA HIS A 167 -12.87 -1.57 -38.40
C HIS A 167 -13.24 -2.16 -37.03
N GLY A 168 -13.78 -1.34 -36.12
CA GLY A 168 -14.20 -1.76 -34.78
C GLY A 168 -13.14 -1.67 -33.69
N ASP A 169 -11.89 -1.31 -34.02
CA ASP A 169 -10.84 -1.09 -33.03
C ASP A 169 -11.01 0.26 -32.31
N ASN A 170 -10.50 0.40 -31.10
CA ASN A 170 -10.52 1.62 -30.28
C ASN A 170 -9.20 2.43 -30.36
N ASN A 171 -8.24 2.01 -31.18
CA ASN A 171 -6.95 2.68 -31.34
C ASN A 171 -7.04 3.94 -32.22
N PHE A 172 -7.91 4.88 -31.83
CA PHE A 172 -8.07 6.17 -32.48
C PHE A 172 -8.11 7.30 -31.45
N LYS A 173 -7.67 8.50 -31.86
CA LYS A 173 -7.74 9.69 -31.00
C LYS A 173 -9.14 10.27 -31.09
N LEU A 174 -9.75 10.54 -29.93
CA LEU A 174 -11.05 11.20 -29.88
C LEU A 174 -10.96 12.61 -30.49
N PRO A 175 -11.84 12.95 -31.45
CA PRO A 175 -11.80 14.25 -32.11
C PRO A 175 -12.42 15.32 -31.20
N HIS A 176 -11.67 16.39 -30.95
CA HIS A 176 -12.19 17.58 -30.28
C HIS A 176 -12.80 18.53 -31.32
N LEU A 177 -14.12 18.53 -31.45
CA LEU A 177 -14.83 19.29 -32.49
C LEU A 177 -14.96 20.79 -32.20
N LYS A 178 -14.46 21.26 -31.05
CA LYS A 178 -14.52 22.67 -30.61
C LYS A 178 -15.93 23.23 -30.77
N GLU A 179 -16.92 22.45 -30.35
CA GLU A 179 -18.34 22.66 -30.64
C GLU A 179 -18.80 24.04 -30.19
N ASP A 180 -18.37 24.51 -29.01
CA ASP A 180 -18.70 25.85 -28.51
C ASP A 180 -18.10 26.98 -29.35
N THR A 181 -16.97 26.75 -30.01
CA THR A 181 -16.36 27.73 -30.92
C THR A 181 -17.16 27.81 -32.22
N LEU A 182 -17.50 26.66 -32.80
CA LEU A 182 -18.30 26.58 -34.02
C LEU A 182 -19.74 27.09 -33.80
N ARG A 183 -20.33 26.85 -32.62
CA ARG A 183 -21.64 27.40 -32.23
C ARG A 183 -21.61 28.92 -32.16
N ARG A 184 -20.61 29.50 -31.49
CA ARG A 184 -20.46 30.95 -31.39
C ARG A 184 -20.24 31.61 -32.75
N ALA A 185 -19.56 30.93 -33.66
CA ALA A 185 -19.37 31.38 -35.04
C ALA A 185 -20.61 31.15 -35.94
N GLY A 186 -21.64 30.44 -35.47
CA GLY A 186 -22.83 30.11 -36.25
C GLY A 186 -22.60 29.03 -37.32
N THR A 187 -21.47 28.31 -37.28
CA THR A 187 -21.05 27.34 -38.31
C THR A 187 -21.03 25.89 -37.81
N LEU A 188 -21.65 25.61 -36.67
CA LEU A 188 -21.71 24.23 -36.16
C LEU A 188 -22.56 23.36 -37.08
N MET A 189 -21.98 22.26 -37.55
CA MET A 189 -22.69 21.25 -38.35
C MET A 189 -23.84 20.61 -37.57
N ALA A 190 -24.94 20.31 -38.26
CA ALA A 190 -26.07 19.60 -37.64
C ALA A 190 -25.77 18.11 -37.41
N ASN A 191 -24.97 17.49 -38.29
CA ASN A 191 -24.57 16.10 -38.23
C ASN A 191 -23.15 15.90 -38.78
N VAL A 192 -22.44 14.88 -38.29
CA VAL A 192 -21.17 14.44 -38.87
C VAL A 192 -21.46 13.64 -40.15
N THR A 193 -20.91 14.08 -41.28
CA THR A 193 -21.03 13.37 -42.56
C THR A 193 -20.28 12.04 -42.52
N CYS A 194 -20.86 10.96 -43.04
CA CYS A 194 -20.17 9.68 -43.25
C CYS A 194 -20.17 9.35 -44.76
N PRO A 195 -18.99 9.16 -45.40
CA PRO A 195 -18.93 8.83 -46.82
C PRO A 195 -19.56 7.47 -47.12
N ALA A 196 -20.36 7.37 -48.18
CA ALA A 196 -20.99 6.11 -48.58
C ALA A 196 -19.96 5.01 -48.89
N SER A 197 -18.79 5.38 -49.43
CA SER A 197 -17.67 4.47 -49.68
C SER A 197 -17.21 3.73 -48.42
N LEU A 198 -17.21 4.40 -47.27
CA LEU A 198 -16.84 3.83 -45.98
C LEU A 198 -17.84 2.75 -45.55
N LEU A 199 -19.13 3.02 -45.75
CA LEU A 199 -20.21 2.07 -45.43
C LEU A 199 -20.17 0.85 -46.36
N PHE A 200 -19.95 1.06 -47.66
CA PHE A 200 -19.79 -0.04 -48.61
C PHE A 200 -18.61 -0.93 -48.24
N HIS A 201 -17.47 -0.34 -47.89
CA HIS A 201 -16.28 -1.09 -47.49
C HIS A 201 -16.52 -1.95 -46.25
N VAL A 202 -17.16 -1.41 -45.20
CA VAL A 202 -17.49 -2.17 -43.99
C VAL A 202 -18.54 -3.25 -44.25
N ASN A 203 -19.55 -2.99 -45.09
CA ASN A 203 -20.51 -4.01 -45.50
C ASN A 203 -19.84 -5.18 -46.25
N SER A 204 -18.86 -4.90 -47.11
CA SER A 204 -18.08 -5.96 -47.76
C SER A 204 -17.26 -6.79 -46.77
N ILE A 205 -16.65 -6.17 -45.75
CA ILE A 205 -15.92 -6.88 -44.68
C ILE A 205 -16.87 -7.79 -43.90
N LEU A 206 -18.04 -7.27 -43.50
CA LEU A 206 -19.02 -8.04 -42.74
C LEU A 206 -19.57 -9.23 -43.55
N GLN A 207 -19.77 -9.06 -44.86
CA GLN A 207 -20.21 -10.14 -45.76
C GLN A 207 -19.14 -11.20 -46.00
N GLN A 208 -17.85 -10.84 -45.97
CA GLN A 208 -16.73 -11.81 -46.06
C GLN A 208 -16.47 -12.56 -44.74
N SER A 209 -16.96 -12.01 -43.63
CA SER A 209 -16.76 -12.52 -42.27
C SER A 209 -17.97 -13.30 -41.74
N SER A 210 -19.04 -13.41 -42.53
CA SER A 210 -20.17 -14.30 -42.25
C SER A 210 -19.80 -15.73 -42.69
N PRO A 211 -19.93 -16.75 -41.81
CA PRO A 211 -19.74 -18.15 -42.20
C PRO A 211 -20.80 -18.61 -43.22
#